data_AF-A0A1A9I1B6-F1
#
_entry.id   AF-A0A1A9I1B6-F1
#
_cell.length_a   1.000
_cell.length_b   1.000
_cell.length_c   1.000
_cell.angle_alpha   90.00
_cell.angle_beta   90.00
_cell.angle_gamma   90.00
#
_symmetry.space_group_name_H-M   'P 1'
#
loop_
_entity.id
_entity.type
_entity.pdbx_description
1 polymer ?
#
loop_
_entity_poly.entity_id
_entity_poly.type
_entity_poly.pdbx_seq_one_letter_code
_entity_poly.pdbx_strand_id
1 'polypeptide(L)'
;MKRYLALFMILPFCVLTHKPVIAQSARYKAHLSIARQHGVPLLRTDAQVKSYVSKKKLAKVSSGKGYRVQKLTYSKPYLVPRAKTVLNQVARAFYARTGSTFTVTSLTRTTGSQNRLRRVNGNAVFGVSSHNYGSSFDISYVRFNGRKGSNKRLERALHAVLADFQAKGKLLYIKEYAVSCFHITAR
;
A
#
# COMPACT_ATOMS: atom_id res chain seq x y z
N MET A 1 -17.39 24.75 60.45
CA MET A 1 -17.60 24.15 59.11
C MET A 1 -16.31 23.47 58.65
N LYS A 2 -16.23 22.13 58.72
CA LYS A 2 -15.07 21.35 58.28
C LYS A 2 -15.23 21.01 56.79
N ARG A 3 -14.27 21.42 55.95
CA ARG A 3 -14.24 21.07 54.52
C ARG A 3 -13.38 19.82 54.33
N TYR A 4 -14.00 18.72 53.88
CA TYR A 4 -13.30 17.52 53.42
C TYR A 4 -12.99 17.66 51.92
N LEU A 5 -11.73 17.46 51.55
CA LEU A 5 -11.23 17.50 50.18
C LEU A 5 -11.35 16.09 49.58
N ALA A 6 -12.18 15.92 48.54
CA ALA A 6 -12.31 14.67 47.82
C ALA A 6 -11.15 14.49 46.83
N LEU A 7 -10.37 13.44 47.00
CA LEU A 7 -9.26 13.05 46.12
C LEU A 7 -9.83 12.30 44.91
N PHE A 8 -9.85 12.94 43.74
CA PHE A 8 -10.18 12.29 42.46
C PHE A 8 -8.98 11.44 41.99
N MET A 9 -9.12 10.12 42.04
CA MET A 9 -8.20 9.18 41.38
C MET A 9 -8.39 9.26 39.86
N ILE A 10 -7.43 9.86 39.17
CA ILE A 10 -7.38 9.89 37.70
C ILE A 10 -6.77 8.56 37.23
N LEU A 11 -7.56 7.71 36.57
CA LEU A 11 -7.06 6.53 35.87
C LEU A 11 -6.09 6.96 34.75
N PRO A 12 -4.97 6.26 34.55
CA PRO A 12 -4.01 6.63 33.51
C PRO A 12 -4.61 6.32 32.14
N PHE A 13 -4.79 7.37 31.36
CA PHE A 13 -5.17 7.32 29.95
C PHE A 13 -4.11 6.48 29.20
N CYS A 14 -4.50 5.29 28.73
CA CYS A 14 -3.63 4.42 27.95
C CYS A 14 -3.29 5.13 26.62
N VAL A 15 -2.07 5.67 26.53
CA VAL A 15 -1.60 6.39 25.35
C VAL A 15 -1.36 5.38 24.22
N LEU A 16 -2.30 5.30 23.26
CA LEU A 16 -2.01 4.71 21.96
C LEU A 16 -0.91 5.53 21.30
N THR A 17 0.28 4.95 21.17
CA THR A 17 1.41 5.59 20.50
C THR A 17 1.13 5.73 19.00
N HIS A 18 0.49 6.83 18.59
CA HIS A 18 0.44 7.23 17.19
C HIS A 18 1.82 7.72 16.75
N LYS A 19 2.43 7.04 15.79
CA LYS A 19 3.66 7.52 15.16
C LYS A 19 3.42 8.92 14.59
N PRO A 20 4.37 9.87 14.76
CA PRO A 20 4.15 11.25 14.35
C PRO A 20 3.93 11.32 12.83
N VAL A 21 2.89 12.06 12.43
CA VAL A 21 2.48 12.32 11.03
C VAL A 21 3.66 12.78 10.17
N ILE A 22 4.62 13.50 10.77
CA ILE A 22 5.83 14.02 10.12
C ILE A 22 6.74 12.90 9.60
N ALA A 23 6.99 11.84 10.39
CA ALA A 23 7.85 10.72 9.98
C ALA A 23 7.20 9.89 8.86
N GLN A 24 5.87 9.76 8.88
CA GLN A 24 5.12 9.13 7.80
C GLN A 24 5.15 9.99 6.52
N SER A 25 5.15 11.33 6.66
CA SER A 25 5.29 12.25 5.53
C SER A 25 6.65 12.14 4.82
N ALA A 26 7.76 12.02 5.58
CA ALA A 26 9.11 11.89 5.01
C ALA A 26 9.29 10.56 4.25
N ARG A 27 8.83 9.45 4.85
CA ARG A 27 8.82 8.14 4.17
C ARG A 27 7.97 8.19 2.90
N TYR A 28 6.81 8.82 2.95
CA TYR A 28 5.95 8.95 1.78
C TYR A 28 6.59 9.79 0.66
N LYS A 29 7.31 10.87 1.00
CA LYS A 29 8.07 11.67 0.00
C LYS A 29 9.07 10.81 -0.76
N ALA A 30 9.73 9.85 -0.12
CA ALA A 30 10.63 8.91 -0.78
C ALA A 30 9.91 8.00 -1.80
N HIS A 31 8.73 7.48 -1.43
CA HIS A 31 7.88 6.73 -2.36
C HIS A 31 7.49 7.58 -3.58
N LEU A 32 7.09 8.83 -3.37
CA LEU A 32 6.71 9.74 -4.44
C LEU A 32 7.89 10.08 -5.37
N SER A 33 9.09 10.28 -4.80
CA SER A 33 10.31 10.51 -5.57
C SER A 33 10.65 9.35 -6.49
N ILE A 34 10.66 8.12 -5.97
CA ILE A 34 10.93 6.90 -6.77
C ILE A 34 9.84 6.69 -7.82
N ALA A 35 8.57 6.93 -7.47
CA ALA A 35 7.47 6.72 -8.39
C ALA A 35 7.60 7.54 -9.69
N ARG A 36 8.14 8.77 -9.59
CA ARG A 36 8.36 9.66 -10.73
C ARG A 36 9.43 9.19 -11.70
N GLN A 37 10.31 8.28 -11.29
CA GLN A 37 11.49 7.87 -12.07
C GLN A 37 11.19 6.76 -13.10
N HIS A 38 9.97 6.20 -13.11
CA HIS A 38 9.64 5.02 -13.94
C HIS A 38 9.13 5.35 -15.36
N GLY A 39 9.34 6.58 -15.84
CA GLY A 39 9.05 6.97 -17.23
C GLY A 39 7.56 7.04 -17.61
N VAL A 40 6.66 6.96 -16.63
CA VAL A 40 5.23 7.24 -16.78
C VAL A 40 4.95 8.57 -16.08
N PRO A 41 4.35 9.57 -16.75
CA PRO A 41 4.02 10.84 -16.11
C PRO A 41 2.83 10.66 -15.18
N LEU A 42 2.49 11.73 -14.47
CA LEU A 42 1.31 11.75 -13.62
C LEU A 42 0.03 11.44 -14.42
N LEU A 43 -0.59 10.29 -14.13
CA LEU A 43 -1.82 9.85 -14.78
C LEU A 43 -3.02 10.57 -14.18
N ARG A 44 -3.71 11.37 -14.98
CA ARG A 44 -4.86 12.19 -14.59
C ARG A 44 -6.20 11.57 -14.94
N THR A 45 -6.29 10.82 -16.04
CA THR A 45 -7.53 10.25 -16.56
C THR A 45 -7.41 8.78 -16.97
N ASP A 46 -8.55 8.09 -17.05
CA ASP A 46 -8.60 6.70 -17.51
C ASP A 46 -8.17 6.56 -18.98
N ALA A 47 -8.40 7.60 -19.80
CA ALA A 47 -7.92 7.66 -21.17
C ALA A 47 -6.39 7.66 -21.24
N GLN A 48 -5.71 8.38 -20.35
CA GLN A 48 -4.25 8.32 -20.25
C GLN A 48 -3.77 6.93 -19.81
N VAL A 49 -4.45 6.28 -18.86
CA VAL A 49 -4.12 4.88 -18.50
C VAL A 49 -4.20 3.98 -19.73
N LYS A 50 -5.29 4.05 -20.51
CA LYS A 50 -5.45 3.28 -21.75
C LYS A 50 -4.33 3.57 -22.76
N SER A 51 -3.96 4.83 -22.95
CA SER A 51 -2.87 5.24 -23.85
C SER A 51 -1.51 4.66 -23.42
N TYR A 52 -1.21 4.65 -22.12
CA TYR A 52 0.05 4.06 -21.63
C TYR A 52 0.05 2.53 -21.67
N VAL A 53 -1.12 1.89 -21.59
CA VAL A 53 -1.28 0.46 -21.85
C VAL A 53 -1.02 0.13 -23.32
N SER A 54 -1.59 0.88 -24.28
CA SER A 54 -1.36 0.64 -25.71
C SER A 54 0.10 0.85 -26.10
N LYS A 55 0.79 1.80 -25.46
CA LYS A 55 2.24 2.04 -25.59
C LYS A 55 3.12 1.00 -24.87
N LYS A 56 2.54 -0.04 -24.26
CA LYS A 56 3.23 -1.07 -23.46
C LYS A 56 4.04 -0.52 -22.27
N LYS A 57 3.75 0.71 -21.83
CA LYS A 57 4.37 1.35 -20.65
C LYS A 57 3.66 0.98 -19.34
N LEU A 58 2.43 0.49 -19.43
CA LEU A 58 1.68 -0.12 -18.34
C LEU A 58 1.28 -1.55 -18.72
N ALA A 59 1.63 -2.50 -17.86
CA ALA A 59 1.31 -3.91 -18.02
C ALA A 59 0.14 -4.30 -17.14
N LYS A 60 -0.80 -5.07 -17.70
CA LYS A 60 -1.94 -5.64 -16.94
C LYS A 60 -1.44 -6.56 -15.84
N VAL A 61 -2.03 -6.46 -14.67
CA VAL A 61 -1.82 -7.33 -13.50
C VAL A 61 -3.08 -8.16 -13.29
N SER A 62 -2.91 -9.47 -13.22
CA SER A 62 -3.98 -10.43 -12.92
C SER A 62 -3.57 -11.24 -11.69
N SER A 63 -4.54 -11.86 -11.03
CA SER A 63 -4.25 -12.87 -9.98
C SER A 63 -3.34 -13.96 -10.54
N GLY A 64 -2.52 -14.56 -9.68
CA GLY A 64 -1.56 -15.59 -10.08
C GLY A 64 -0.96 -16.32 -8.88
N LYS A 65 0.16 -17.02 -9.10
CA LYS A 65 0.83 -17.78 -8.04
C LYS A 65 1.32 -16.83 -6.94
N GLY A 66 0.85 -17.05 -5.72
CA GLY A 66 1.23 -16.27 -4.54
C GLY A 66 0.41 -15.01 -4.26
N TYR A 67 -0.51 -14.61 -5.14
CA TYR A 67 -1.36 -13.44 -4.88
C TYR A 67 -2.68 -13.41 -5.65
N ARG A 68 -3.65 -12.68 -5.10
CA ARG A 68 -4.93 -12.37 -5.73
C ARG A 68 -5.08 -10.86 -5.87
N VAL A 69 -5.65 -10.40 -6.99
CA VAL A 69 -6.08 -9.01 -7.16
C VAL A 69 -7.55 -8.93 -6.79
N GLN A 70 -7.91 -8.08 -5.82
CA GLN A 70 -9.32 -7.87 -5.46
C GLN A 70 -10.07 -7.05 -6.52
N LYS A 71 -11.39 -6.91 -6.37
CA LYS A 71 -12.17 -5.93 -7.13
C LYS A 71 -11.67 -4.51 -6.82
N LEU A 72 -11.25 -3.77 -7.86
CA LEU A 72 -10.64 -2.45 -7.71
C LEU A 72 -11.67 -1.35 -7.99
N THR A 73 -12.06 -0.59 -6.95
CA THR A 73 -13.02 0.52 -7.09
C THR A 73 -12.33 1.83 -7.51
N TYR A 74 -11.17 2.13 -6.93
CA TYR A 74 -10.47 3.43 -7.08
C TYR A 74 -9.14 3.34 -7.83
N SER A 75 -8.77 2.16 -8.32
CA SER A 75 -7.54 1.91 -9.07
C SER A 75 -7.80 0.96 -10.23
N LYS A 76 -6.84 0.84 -11.14
CA LYS A 76 -6.88 -0.02 -12.32
C LYS A 76 -5.80 -1.09 -12.21
N PRO A 77 -6.01 -2.29 -12.78
CA PRO A 77 -5.11 -3.43 -12.62
C PRO A 77 -3.88 -3.33 -13.53
N TYR A 78 -3.14 -2.23 -13.41
CA TYR A 78 -1.96 -1.95 -14.22
C TYR A 78 -0.82 -1.50 -13.33
N LEU A 79 0.39 -1.83 -13.76
CA LEU A 79 1.65 -1.34 -13.19
C LEU A 79 2.64 -1.10 -14.32
N VAL A 80 3.64 -0.25 -14.10
CA VAL A 80 4.82 -0.23 -14.97
C VAL A 80 5.48 -1.63 -14.95
N PRO A 81 6.10 -2.09 -16.04
CA PRO A 81 6.66 -3.44 -16.13
C PRO A 81 7.57 -3.81 -14.95
N ARG A 82 8.42 -2.86 -14.53
CA ARG A 82 9.32 -3.04 -13.39
C ARG A 82 8.58 -3.31 -12.07
N ALA A 83 7.52 -2.55 -11.78
CA ALA A 83 6.71 -2.76 -10.58
C ALA A 83 5.92 -4.07 -10.63
N LYS A 84 5.42 -4.48 -11.80
CA LYS A 84 4.81 -5.80 -12.00
C LYS A 84 5.81 -6.93 -11.72
N THR A 85 7.05 -6.80 -12.17
CA THR A 85 8.11 -7.77 -11.88
C THR A 85 8.38 -7.88 -10.38
N VAL A 86 8.50 -6.75 -9.68
CA VAL A 86 8.68 -6.74 -8.21
C VAL A 86 7.51 -7.41 -7.50
N LEU A 87 6.27 -7.08 -7.86
CA LEU A 87 5.08 -7.73 -7.29
C LEU A 87 5.13 -9.26 -7.49
N ASN A 88 5.45 -9.73 -8.70
CA ASN A 88 5.54 -11.16 -8.99
C ASN A 88 6.70 -11.85 -8.24
N GLN A 89 7.81 -11.16 -8.00
CA GLN A 89 8.92 -11.69 -7.23
C GLN A 89 8.56 -11.79 -5.73
N VAL A 90 7.92 -10.75 -5.17
CA VAL A 90 7.39 -10.77 -3.80
C VAL A 90 6.37 -11.91 -3.63
N ALA A 91 5.45 -12.06 -4.59
CA ALA A 91 4.47 -13.15 -4.57
C ALA A 91 5.11 -14.53 -4.61
N ARG A 92 6.12 -14.74 -5.46
CA ARG A 92 6.85 -16.01 -5.53
C ARG A 92 7.59 -16.32 -4.22
N ALA A 93 8.29 -15.34 -3.65
CA ALA A 93 8.99 -15.52 -2.39
C ALA A 93 8.03 -15.81 -1.23
N PHE A 94 6.91 -15.08 -1.16
CA PHE A 94 5.87 -15.32 -0.15
C PHE A 94 5.25 -16.72 -0.30
N TYR A 95 4.90 -17.12 -1.53
CA TYR A 95 4.33 -18.43 -1.80
C TYR A 95 5.31 -19.56 -1.46
N ALA A 96 6.57 -19.45 -1.86
CA ALA A 96 7.60 -20.45 -1.56
C ALA A 96 7.74 -20.68 -0.04
N ARG A 97 7.57 -19.63 0.78
CA ARG A 97 7.68 -19.71 2.24
C ARG A 97 6.42 -20.22 2.93
N THR A 98 5.23 -20.08 2.33
CA THR A 98 3.96 -20.22 3.04
C THR A 98 2.91 -21.10 2.38
N GLY A 99 3.10 -21.45 1.10
CA GLY A 99 2.08 -22.07 0.26
C GLY A 99 0.80 -21.23 0.09
N SER A 100 0.80 -19.97 0.55
CA SER A 100 -0.39 -19.12 0.65
C SER A 100 -0.37 -17.97 -0.35
N THR A 101 -1.51 -17.28 -0.48
CA THR A 101 -1.67 -16.08 -1.31
C THR A 101 -2.00 -14.86 -0.45
N PHE A 102 -1.45 -13.70 -0.78
CA PHE A 102 -1.91 -12.41 -0.25
C PHE A 102 -2.85 -11.70 -1.23
N THR A 103 -3.56 -10.67 -0.76
CA THR A 103 -4.46 -9.87 -1.60
C THR A 103 -3.88 -8.49 -1.92
N VAL A 104 -3.72 -8.19 -3.21
CA VAL A 104 -3.43 -6.85 -3.74
C VAL A 104 -4.70 -6.04 -3.75
N THR A 105 -4.69 -4.88 -3.08
CA THR A 105 -5.87 -4.06 -2.84
C THR A 105 -5.94 -2.79 -3.68
N SER A 106 -4.79 -2.28 -4.14
CA SER A 106 -4.71 -1.12 -5.03
C SER A 106 -3.48 -1.19 -5.93
N LEU A 107 -3.58 -0.64 -7.13
CA LEU A 107 -2.48 -0.50 -8.10
C LEU A 107 -2.51 0.91 -8.72
N THR A 108 -2.45 1.06 -10.04
CA THR A 108 -2.47 2.38 -10.69
C THR A 108 -3.74 3.18 -10.39
N ARG A 109 -3.60 4.43 -9.95
CA ARG A 109 -4.71 5.38 -9.77
C ARG A 109 -4.56 6.55 -10.74
N THR A 110 -5.66 7.18 -11.11
CA THR A 110 -5.62 8.49 -11.75
C THR A 110 -5.73 9.57 -10.68
N THR A 111 -5.31 10.81 -10.94
CA THR A 111 -5.60 11.91 -10.00
C THR A 111 -7.10 12.08 -9.79
N GLY A 112 -7.91 11.87 -10.83
CA GLY A 112 -9.37 11.82 -10.72
C GLY A 112 -9.87 10.73 -9.78
N SER A 113 -9.36 9.49 -9.88
CA SER A 113 -9.76 8.41 -8.98
C SER A 113 -9.23 8.58 -7.55
N GLN A 114 -8.05 9.19 -7.40
CA GLN A 114 -7.48 9.59 -6.11
C GLN A 114 -8.37 10.63 -5.42
N ASN A 115 -8.84 11.64 -6.14
CA ASN A 115 -9.76 12.66 -5.61
C ASN A 115 -11.10 12.06 -5.18
N ARG A 116 -11.64 11.08 -5.93
CA ARG A 116 -12.84 10.35 -5.50
C ARG A 116 -12.60 9.52 -4.24
N LEU A 117 -11.48 8.80 -4.17
CA LEU A 117 -11.11 7.98 -2.99
C LEU A 117 -11.03 8.83 -1.72
N ARG A 118 -10.46 10.04 -1.81
CA ARG A 118 -10.33 10.95 -0.66
C ARG A 118 -11.66 11.33 -0.02
N ARG A 119 -12.78 11.29 -0.76
CA ARG A 119 -14.11 11.61 -0.21
C ARG A 119 -14.59 10.55 0.80
N VAL A 120 -14.02 9.34 0.75
CA VAL A 120 -14.45 8.21 1.58
C VAL A 120 -13.32 7.60 2.42
N ASN A 121 -12.07 8.01 2.20
CA ASN A 121 -10.91 7.49 2.92
C ASN A 121 -10.01 8.63 3.40
N GLY A 122 -10.10 8.95 4.70
CA GLY A 122 -9.30 10.00 5.33
C GLY A 122 -7.78 9.74 5.33
N ASN A 123 -7.35 8.49 5.12
CA ASN A 123 -5.93 8.15 5.00
C ASN A 123 -5.38 8.37 3.58
N ALA A 124 -6.24 8.63 2.61
CA ALA A 124 -5.81 8.86 1.24
C ALA A 124 -5.07 10.19 1.15
N VAL A 125 -3.84 10.15 0.62
CA VAL A 125 -2.97 11.31 0.45
C VAL A 125 -3.67 12.45 -0.32
N PHE A 126 -3.51 13.66 0.19
CA PHE A 126 -3.95 14.89 -0.46
C PHE A 126 -3.10 15.18 -1.70
N GLY A 127 -3.75 15.41 -2.84
CA GLY A 127 -3.06 15.71 -4.09
C GLY A 127 -2.43 14.47 -4.74
N VAL A 128 -1.14 14.55 -5.07
CA VAL A 128 -0.44 13.53 -5.86
C VAL A 128 -0.10 12.31 -5.02
N SER A 129 -0.50 11.14 -5.51
CA SER A 129 -0.15 9.84 -4.94
C SER A 129 0.93 9.13 -5.76
N SER A 130 1.78 8.34 -5.11
CA SER A 130 2.73 7.44 -5.80
C SER A 130 2.02 6.45 -6.75
N HIS A 131 0.77 6.07 -6.47
CA HIS A 131 -0.06 5.26 -7.38
C HIS A 131 -0.35 5.93 -8.72
N ASN A 132 -0.22 7.26 -8.82
CA ASN A 132 -0.50 8.01 -10.05
C ASN A 132 0.56 7.82 -11.14
N TYR A 133 1.68 7.18 -10.83
CA TYR A 133 2.76 6.86 -11.77
C TYR A 133 2.79 5.36 -12.14
N GLY A 134 1.88 4.55 -11.58
CA GLY A 134 1.79 3.12 -11.86
C GLY A 134 2.93 2.26 -11.31
N SER A 135 3.76 2.81 -10.42
CA SER A 135 4.89 2.11 -9.79
C SER A 135 4.60 1.61 -8.37
N SER A 136 3.41 1.91 -7.84
CA SER A 136 2.99 1.55 -6.48
C SER A 136 1.80 0.61 -6.46
N PHE A 137 1.77 -0.26 -5.45
CA PHE A 137 0.67 -1.17 -5.17
C PHE A 137 0.52 -1.39 -3.67
N ASP A 138 -0.70 -1.70 -3.25
CA ASP A 138 -1.03 -1.97 -1.85
C ASP A 138 -1.32 -3.46 -1.68
N ILE A 139 -0.75 -4.08 -0.64
CA ILE A 139 -1.04 -5.46 -0.23
C ILE A 139 -1.70 -5.45 1.14
N SER A 140 -2.88 -6.06 1.27
CA SER A 140 -3.50 -6.20 2.59
C SER A 140 -2.73 -7.20 3.45
N TYR A 141 -2.41 -6.81 4.69
CA TYR A 141 -1.79 -7.72 5.64
C TYR A 141 -2.79 -8.50 6.50
N VAL A 142 -4.09 -8.34 6.21
CA VAL A 142 -5.21 -9.05 6.88
C VAL A 142 -6.10 -9.79 5.88
N ARG A 143 -5.63 -10.01 4.64
CA ARG A 143 -6.36 -10.78 3.63
C ARG A 143 -5.42 -11.79 2.97
N PHE A 144 -5.61 -13.05 3.32
CA PHE A 144 -4.84 -14.16 2.80
C PHE A 144 -5.78 -15.26 2.30
N ASN A 145 -5.40 -15.95 1.23
CA ASN A 145 -6.18 -17.04 0.66
C ASN A 145 -7.64 -16.65 0.35
N GLY A 146 -7.85 -15.40 -0.05
CA GLY A 146 -9.19 -14.84 -0.35
C GLY A 146 -10.05 -14.51 0.88
N ARG A 147 -9.56 -14.75 2.10
CA ARG A 147 -10.31 -14.51 3.35
C ARG A 147 -9.77 -13.29 4.08
N LYS A 148 -10.67 -12.41 4.54
CA LYS A 148 -10.33 -11.29 5.43
C LYS A 148 -10.32 -11.78 6.87
N GLY A 149 -9.23 -11.55 7.57
CA GLY A 149 -9.04 -11.93 8.96
C GLY A 149 -7.58 -11.77 9.38
N SER A 150 -7.36 -11.57 10.68
CA SER A 150 -6.01 -11.53 11.22
C SER A 150 -5.32 -12.88 11.04
N ASN A 151 -4.09 -12.86 10.53
CA ASN A 151 -3.24 -14.05 10.44
C ASN A 151 -1.80 -13.64 10.71
N LYS A 152 -1.43 -13.60 12.00
CA LYS A 152 -0.11 -13.11 12.44
C LYS A 152 1.05 -13.88 11.80
N ARG A 153 0.88 -15.18 11.51
CA ARG A 153 1.91 -16.00 10.85
C ARG A 153 2.16 -15.52 9.43
N LEU A 154 1.11 -15.38 8.62
CA LEU A 154 1.22 -14.96 7.22
C LEU A 154 1.60 -13.47 7.12
N GLU A 155 1.10 -12.63 8.01
CA GLU A 155 1.51 -11.23 8.10
C GLU A 155 3.01 -11.10 8.37
N ARG A 156 3.55 -11.82 9.36
CA ARG A 156 5.00 -11.82 9.65
C ARG A 156 5.81 -12.33 8.45
N ALA A 157 5.34 -13.39 7.78
CA ALA A 157 6.01 -13.92 6.60
C ALA A 157 6.03 -12.90 5.45
N LEU A 158 4.91 -12.24 5.17
CA LEU A 158 4.83 -11.19 4.16
C LEU A 158 5.74 -10.01 4.52
N HIS A 159 5.72 -9.56 5.78
CA HIS A 159 6.58 -8.48 6.25
C HIS A 159 8.07 -8.81 6.07
N ALA A 160 8.48 -10.04 6.41
CA ALA A 160 9.87 -10.48 6.23
C ALA A 160 10.30 -10.48 4.76
N VAL A 161 9.42 -10.90 3.83
CA VAL A 161 9.69 -10.84 2.39
C VAL A 161 9.84 -9.38 1.94
N LEU A 162 8.96 -8.49 2.37
CA LEU A 162 9.06 -7.07 2.01
C LEU A 162 10.33 -6.41 2.57
N ALA A 163 10.71 -6.76 3.79
CA ALA A 163 11.94 -6.29 4.43
C ALA A 163 13.20 -6.72 3.66
N ASP A 164 13.27 -7.99 3.25
CA ASP A 164 14.37 -8.53 2.42
C ASP A 164 14.48 -7.79 1.07
N PHE A 165 13.35 -7.58 0.39
CA PHE A 165 13.34 -6.86 -0.88
C PHE A 165 13.74 -5.38 -0.73
N GLN A 166 13.34 -4.74 0.37
CA GLN A 166 13.77 -3.38 0.67
C GLN A 166 15.28 -3.30 0.97
N ALA A 167 15.81 -4.25 1.75
CA ALA A 167 17.24 -4.34 2.04
C ALA A 167 18.08 -4.55 0.76
N LYS A 168 17.56 -5.32 -0.20
CA LYS A 168 18.15 -5.51 -1.54
C LYS A 168 17.93 -4.35 -2.51
N GLY A 169 17.36 -3.23 -2.04
CA GLY A 169 17.13 -2.04 -2.84
C GLY A 169 16.06 -2.20 -3.94
N LYS A 170 15.19 -3.22 -3.88
CA LYS A 170 14.20 -3.52 -4.94
C LYS A 170 12.88 -2.75 -4.79
N LEU A 171 12.55 -2.31 -3.58
CA LEU A 171 11.32 -1.58 -3.29
C LEU A 171 11.46 -0.71 -2.03
N LEU A 172 10.49 0.15 -1.79
CA LEU A 172 10.17 0.72 -0.48
C LEU A 172 8.80 0.24 -0.02
N TYR A 173 8.60 0.10 1.29
CA TYR A 173 7.27 -0.13 1.85
C TYR A 173 6.99 0.66 3.15
N ILE A 174 5.71 0.95 3.38
CA ILE A 174 5.16 1.51 4.60
C ILE A 174 4.02 0.59 5.07
N LYS A 175 3.98 0.27 6.36
CA LYS A 175 2.83 -0.41 6.97
C LYS A 175 1.80 0.63 7.39
N GLU A 176 0.63 0.60 6.77
CA GLU A 176 -0.47 1.54 7.02
C GLU A 176 -1.56 0.85 7.86
N TYR A 177 -1.60 1.18 9.14
CA TYR A 177 -2.46 0.52 10.12
C TYR A 177 -3.95 0.79 9.88
N ALA A 178 -4.29 2.05 9.60
CA ALA A 178 -5.67 2.49 9.46
C ALA A 178 -6.42 1.85 8.28
N VAL A 179 -5.71 1.43 7.23
CA VAL A 179 -6.26 0.71 6.06
C VAL A 179 -5.85 -0.76 6.00
N SER A 180 -5.06 -1.22 6.97
CA SER A 180 -4.54 -2.58 7.08
C SER A 180 -3.84 -3.11 5.84
N CYS A 181 -2.92 -2.32 5.28
CA CYS A 181 -2.10 -2.70 4.14
C CYS A 181 -0.62 -2.30 4.29
N PHE A 182 0.22 -2.96 3.49
CA PHE A 182 1.53 -2.47 3.14
C PHE A 182 1.41 -1.67 1.84
N HIS A 183 1.76 -0.39 1.90
CA HIS A 183 1.92 0.47 0.73
C HIS A 183 3.33 0.27 0.17
N ILE A 184 3.45 -0.13 -1.10
CA ILE A 184 4.73 -0.52 -1.71
C ILE A 184 4.98 0.30 -2.97
N THR A 185 6.21 0.77 -3.17
CA THR A 185 6.68 1.37 -4.42
C THR A 185 7.92 0.65 -4.90
N ALA A 186 7.90 0.14 -6.14
CA ALA A 186 9.05 -0.52 -6.73
C ALA A 186 10.16 0.49 -7.04
N ARG A 187 11.41 0.09 -6.81
CA ARG A 187 12.62 0.84 -7.21
C ARG A 187 13.09 0.38 -8.56
#